data_AF-A0A3L7NR68-F1
#
_entry.id   AF-A0A3L7NR68-F1
#
_cell.length_a   1.000
_cell.length_b   1.000
_cell.length_c   1.000
_cell.angle_alpha   90.00
_cell.angle_beta   90.00
_cell.angle_gamma   90.00
#
_symmetry.space_group_name_H-M   'P 1'
#
loop_
_entity.id
_entity.type
_entity.pdbx_description
1 polymer ?
#
loop_
_entity_poly.entity_id
_entity_poly.type
_entity_poly.pdbx_seq_one_letter_code
_entity_poly.pdbx_strand_id
1 'polypeptide(L)'
;PASTPPPPLSALPPQEDLQTASRQTGTPDAQPVESPSSAATTTTPSVPSEPPPASETPANGLQIGTLLGDSLIPRPRTGQIASSSSTAKASPTRTTPDPESSPLTAKPSAVAPFWVIAPSTDGTSPAPKSYPSLEAACLEAPDNSTIELRFNGPSKPQIPIRIERKSLRIRAMDGYRPMLVFEIYGPLGQPVASQMISVINSELEILDLDIVFRVPTRRAVDRWSIFSLGYAKKLTLRGVSVTLENVARQQQATLFEVKPSSENRIERIMPDGMQRGPLQVSISNSLLRGETDGFRLDETHNTRIDVTNSAWAISGTLLSIDTVNSQQMTASVEPPPCQLNFDHVTAVTDGSLISVTCGKAGVIPTVNVRCDNSLISLLRSDQSMISMSGSLDLEDWTDRLIWKGAYNYLDVKGLWWEIASSPSRKYNAADWGQHWNSTGNTPIDQIPFESIDIWEKPVFHAVTPQSLFLFSGADKAYKAPVAVDGTNAGVDWNRAGLPSNLPQLNGSVSK
;
A
#
# COMPACT_ATOMS: atom_id res chain seq x y z
N PRO A 1 -19.07 -22.81 -58.88
CA PRO A 1 -17.80 -23.37 -58.32
C PRO A 1 -17.75 -23.11 -56.80
N ALA A 2 -18.42 -23.95 -56.00
CA ALA A 2 -17.97 -25.28 -55.59
C ALA A 2 -16.92 -25.18 -54.46
N SER A 3 -17.41 -25.31 -53.23
CA SER A 3 -16.65 -25.22 -51.97
C SER A 3 -16.06 -26.57 -51.58
N THR A 4 -14.76 -26.62 -51.29
CA THR A 4 -14.06 -27.80 -50.74
C THR A 4 -14.06 -27.79 -49.21
N PRO A 5 -14.39 -28.90 -48.53
CA PRO A 5 -14.30 -29.02 -47.08
C PRO A 5 -12.88 -29.44 -46.60
N PRO A 6 -12.54 -29.23 -45.31
CA PRO A 6 -11.33 -29.77 -44.70
C PRO A 6 -11.42 -31.29 -44.43
N PRO A 7 -10.29 -31.99 -44.27
CA PRO A 7 -10.25 -33.43 -43.98
C PRO A 7 -10.62 -33.79 -42.51
N PRO A 8 -11.04 -35.05 -42.24
CA PRO A 8 -11.49 -35.50 -40.92
C PRO A 8 -10.34 -35.86 -39.94
N LEU A 9 -10.71 -36.06 -38.67
CA LEU A 9 -9.79 -36.48 -37.60
C LEU A 9 -9.28 -37.93 -37.80
N SER A 10 -8.01 -38.16 -37.45
CA SER A 10 -7.47 -39.50 -37.23
C SER A 10 -7.85 -40.03 -35.84
N ALA A 11 -8.22 -41.31 -35.76
CA ALA A 11 -8.59 -41.98 -34.51
C ALA A 11 -7.37 -42.53 -33.74
N LEU A 12 -7.55 -42.74 -32.44
CA LEU A 12 -6.61 -43.48 -31.58
C LEU A 12 -6.77 -45.00 -31.76
N PRO A 13 -5.67 -45.79 -31.69
CA PRO A 13 -5.75 -47.26 -31.57
C PRO A 13 -6.29 -47.70 -30.19
N PRO A 14 -6.73 -48.97 -30.05
CA PRO A 14 -7.44 -49.45 -28.86
C PRO A 14 -6.52 -49.79 -27.66
N GLN A 15 -7.13 -49.93 -26.49
CA GLN A 15 -6.55 -50.65 -25.34
C GLN A 15 -6.66 -52.16 -25.56
N GLU A 16 -5.66 -52.92 -25.12
CA GLU A 16 -5.79 -54.37 -24.91
C GLU A 16 -5.92 -54.69 -23.42
N ASP A 17 -6.90 -55.55 -23.08
CA ASP A 17 -7.04 -56.16 -21.76
C ASP A 17 -6.06 -57.32 -21.60
N LEU A 18 -5.46 -57.46 -20.40
CA LEU A 18 -4.87 -58.73 -19.96
C LEU A 18 -5.18 -59.00 -18.47
N GLN A 19 -6.30 -59.70 -18.26
CA GLN A 19 -6.49 -60.59 -17.11
C GLN A 19 -5.56 -61.83 -17.32
N THR A 20 -5.20 -62.69 -16.37
CA THR A 20 -5.71 -63.07 -15.03
C THR A 20 -4.57 -63.79 -14.28
N ALA A 21 -4.54 -63.75 -12.94
CA ALA A 21 -4.09 -64.87 -12.11
C ALA A 21 -4.62 -64.74 -10.68
N SER A 22 -5.01 -65.84 -10.03
CA SER A 22 -5.49 -65.84 -8.64
C SER A 22 -5.14 -67.15 -7.94
N ARG A 23 -4.72 -67.08 -6.66
CA ARG A 23 -4.92 -68.04 -5.56
C ARG A 23 -4.32 -67.45 -4.26
N GLN A 24 -5.02 -67.47 -3.12
CA GLN A 24 -5.13 -68.57 -2.12
C GLN A 24 -3.75 -69.01 -1.57
N THR A 25 -3.51 -69.18 -0.26
CA THR A 25 -4.37 -69.14 0.95
C THR A 25 -3.48 -69.11 2.21
N GLY A 26 -3.97 -68.67 3.38
CA GLY A 26 -3.30 -69.00 4.65
C GLY A 26 -3.61 -68.11 5.87
N THR A 27 -4.58 -68.52 6.69
CA THR A 27 -4.63 -68.16 8.13
C THR A 27 -3.81 -69.19 8.92
N PRO A 28 -3.24 -68.81 10.08
CA PRO A 28 -3.71 -69.46 11.32
C PRO A 28 -3.89 -68.47 12.49
N ASP A 29 -4.23 -68.99 13.67
CA ASP A 29 -4.83 -68.26 14.80
C ASP A 29 -4.13 -68.61 16.15
N ALA A 30 -4.48 -67.87 17.22
CA ALA A 30 -4.25 -68.12 18.65
C ALA A 30 -2.80 -68.04 19.26
N GLN A 31 -2.55 -66.92 19.98
CA GLN A 31 -2.31 -66.79 21.45
C GLN A 31 -1.35 -67.73 22.25
N PRO A 32 -0.94 -67.39 23.51
CA PRO A 32 -0.78 -66.08 24.20
C PRO A 32 0.60 -66.01 24.95
N VAL A 33 0.66 -65.53 26.21
CA VAL A 33 1.80 -65.54 27.19
C VAL A 33 2.84 -64.40 26.95
N GLU A 34 3.29 -63.57 27.92
CA GLU A 34 3.07 -63.46 29.39
C GLU A 34 3.22 -62.00 29.91
N SER A 35 3.11 -61.75 31.23
CA SER A 35 3.43 -60.47 31.88
C SER A 35 3.81 -60.62 33.36
N PRO A 36 4.81 -59.86 33.85
CA PRO A 36 4.78 -59.23 35.19
C PRO A 36 5.21 -57.74 35.11
N SER A 37 4.77 -56.76 35.93
CA SER A 37 4.58 -56.67 37.40
C SER A 37 5.88 -56.75 38.21
N SER A 38 6.20 -55.93 39.22
CA SER A 38 5.63 -54.68 39.81
C SER A 38 6.70 -53.55 39.69
N ALA A 39 6.70 -52.36 40.33
CA ALA A 39 5.93 -51.67 41.38
C ALA A 39 5.97 -50.13 41.08
N ALA A 40 5.17 -49.19 41.59
CA ALA A 40 4.50 -48.94 42.89
C ALA A 40 5.39 -48.32 44.00
N THR A 41 5.50 -46.97 44.00
CA THR A 41 5.85 -46.14 45.17
C THR A 41 4.99 -44.86 45.18
N THR A 42 4.57 -44.41 46.35
CA THR A 42 3.58 -43.33 46.55
C THR A 42 4.21 -42.05 47.11
N THR A 43 3.92 -40.87 46.54
CA THR A 43 3.90 -39.59 47.30
C THR A 43 3.09 -38.49 46.59
N THR A 44 2.23 -37.83 47.38
CA THR A 44 1.54 -36.55 47.10
C THR A 44 1.53 -35.75 48.43
N PRO A 45 1.17 -34.45 48.45
CA PRO A 45 1.34 -33.38 47.46
C PRO A 45 2.07 -32.14 48.09
N SER A 46 2.33 -31.07 47.31
CA SER A 46 2.85 -29.79 47.87
C SER A 46 2.37 -28.57 47.09
N VAL A 47 1.47 -27.78 47.70
CA VAL A 47 0.84 -26.53 47.21
C VAL A 47 0.32 -25.75 48.45
N PRO A 48 0.27 -24.40 48.49
CA PRO A 48 1.03 -23.37 47.78
C PRO A 48 1.93 -22.55 48.74
N SER A 49 2.53 -21.44 48.26
CA SER A 49 3.03 -20.34 49.11
C SER A 49 2.41 -19.01 48.66
N GLU A 50 1.57 -18.40 49.50
CA GLU A 50 1.06 -17.03 49.33
C GLU A 50 2.04 -15.96 49.85
N PRO A 51 1.90 -14.69 49.43
CA PRO A 51 2.67 -13.56 49.96
C PRO A 51 2.06 -12.98 51.25
N PRO A 52 2.86 -12.29 52.11
CA PRO A 52 2.34 -11.57 53.28
C PRO A 52 1.66 -10.23 52.91
N PRO A 53 0.66 -9.76 53.67
CA PRO A 53 -0.13 -8.55 53.37
C PRO A 53 0.21 -7.33 54.27
N ALA A 54 -0.65 -6.30 54.19
CA ALA A 54 -0.68 -5.01 54.91
C ALA A 54 0.42 -4.00 54.47
N SER A 55 0.11 -2.78 54.02
CA SER A 55 -0.85 -1.73 54.45
C SER A 55 -0.40 -0.94 55.67
N GLU A 56 -0.02 0.33 55.45
CA GLU A 56 -0.48 1.45 56.28
C GLU A 56 -0.25 2.81 55.60
N THR A 57 -1.07 3.79 55.95
CA THR A 57 -0.90 5.20 55.58
C THR A 57 -1.23 6.02 56.82
N PRO A 58 -0.41 7.00 57.19
CA PRO A 58 -1.04 8.27 57.55
C PRO A 58 -0.33 9.53 57.02
N ALA A 59 -1.21 10.49 56.75
CA ALA A 59 -1.11 11.94 56.64
C ALA A 59 0.09 12.71 57.24
N ASN A 60 0.15 13.98 56.78
CA ASN A 60 0.97 15.12 57.23
C ASN A 60 2.42 15.15 56.69
N GLY A 61 2.90 16.24 56.08
CA GLY A 61 2.23 17.48 55.65
C GLY A 61 3.08 18.73 55.89
N LEU A 62 3.00 19.73 54.99
CA LEU A 62 3.52 21.08 55.21
C LEU A 62 2.89 22.09 54.24
N GLN A 63 2.25 23.13 54.78
CA GLN A 63 1.73 24.27 54.00
C GLN A 63 2.68 25.47 54.11
N ILE A 64 3.32 25.85 53.00
CA ILE A 64 3.87 27.20 52.73
C ILE A 64 3.82 27.36 51.20
N GLY A 65 3.39 28.47 50.59
CA GLY A 65 2.79 29.70 51.10
C GLY A 65 2.39 30.61 49.91
N THR A 66 1.47 31.55 50.11
CA THR A 66 0.93 32.45 49.06
C THR A 66 1.96 33.43 48.48
N LEU A 67 1.80 33.77 47.19
CA LEU A 67 1.95 35.15 46.69
C LEU A 67 1.17 35.35 45.38
N LEU A 68 0.87 36.61 45.02
CA LEU A 68 -0.02 37.00 43.91
C LEU A 68 0.75 37.29 42.60
N GLY A 69 0.04 37.27 41.47
CA GLY A 69 0.59 37.65 40.15
C GLY A 69 -0.48 37.79 39.05
N ASP A 70 -1.25 38.89 39.07
CA ASP A 70 -2.19 39.24 38.00
C ASP A 70 -1.46 39.68 36.72
N SER A 71 -1.90 39.19 35.55
CA SER A 71 -1.69 39.87 34.25
C SER A 71 -2.63 39.38 33.13
N LEU A 72 -3.71 40.15 32.99
CA LEU A 72 -4.64 40.28 31.87
C LEU A 72 -4.09 39.92 30.47
N ILE A 73 -4.86 39.12 29.71
CA ILE A 73 -4.70 38.98 28.24
C ILE A 73 -5.98 39.52 27.55
N PRO A 74 -5.88 40.49 26.62
CA PRO A 74 -7.04 41.10 25.98
C PRO A 74 -7.58 40.27 24.80
N ARG A 75 -8.91 40.24 24.63
CA ARG A 75 -9.58 39.70 23.43
C ARG A 75 -9.65 40.77 22.33
N PRO A 76 -9.44 40.43 21.05
CA PRO A 76 -9.82 41.31 19.94
C PRO A 76 -11.36 41.42 19.87
N ARG A 77 -11.86 42.58 19.41
CA ARG A 77 -13.29 42.92 19.42
C ARG A 77 -13.79 43.21 18.00
N THR A 78 -14.96 42.68 17.66
CA THR A 78 -15.62 42.90 16.36
C THR A 78 -15.89 44.37 16.11
N GLY A 79 -15.62 44.85 14.88
CA GLY A 79 -15.97 46.18 14.39
C GLY A 79 -16.66 46.09 13.03
N GLN A 80 -17.71 46.88 12.82
CA GLN A 80 -18.55 46.86 11.62
C GLN A 80 -19.08 48.28 11.36
N ILE A 81 -19.54 48.53 10.13
CA ILE A 81 -20.29 49.72 9.67
C ILE A 81 -19.46 51.01 9.54
N ALA A 82 -19.23 51.44 8.29
CA ALA A 82 -19.60 52.77 7.82
C ALA A 82 -19.65 52.78 6.28
N SER A 83 -20.69 53.38 5.70
CA SER A 83 -20.81 53.62 4.26
C SER A 83 -20.72 55.12 3.98
N SER A 84 -20.13 55.51 2.86
CA SER A 84 -20.31 56.85 2.31
C SER A 84 -20.34 56.81 0.79
N SER A 85 -21.28 57.56 0.21
CA SER A 85 -21.44 57.77 -1.22
C SER A 85 -21.36 59.27 -1.50
N SER A 86 -20.82 59.65 -2.66
CA SER A 86 -20.93 61.01 -3.18
C SER A 86 -20.94 60.99 -4.70
N THR A 87 -21.51 62.02 -5.31
CA THR A 87 -21.98 61.95 -6.70
C THR A 87 -21.62 63.21 -7.49
N ALA A 88 -21.12 63.01 -8.71
CA ALA A 88 -21.15 63.91 -9.87
C ALA A 88 -20.68 65.38 -9.74
N LYS A 89 -19.70 65.75 -10.58
CA LYS A 89 -19.81 66.96 -11.43
C LYS A 89 -19.03 66.80 -12.75
N ALA A 90 -19.18 67.76 -13.66
CA ALA A 90 -19.07 67.55 -15.11
C ALA A 90 -17.79 68.09 -15.80
N SER A 91 -17.64 67.66 -17.06
CA SER A 91 -16.69 68.04 -18.13
C SER A 91 -16.84 69.53 -18.59
N PRO A 92 -16.13 70.07 -19.61
CA PRO A 92 -15.20 69.44 -20.59
C PRO A 92 -13.85 70.19 -20.81
N THR A 93 -12.97 69.75 -21.73
CA THR A 93 -12.85 70.29 -23.12
C THR A 93 -11.88 69.46 -23.99
N ARG A 94 -12.02 69.56 -25.33
CA ARG A 94 -11.16 69.04 -26.43
C ARG A 94 -9.63 69.16 -26.20
N THR A 95 -8.75 68.37 -26.83
CA THR A 95 -8.42 68.43 -28.29
C THR A 95 -7.60 67.21 -28.79
N THR A 96 -7.78 66.84 -30.07
CA THR A 96 -7.09 65.78 -30.87
C THR A 96 -5.70 66.23 -31.40
N PRO A 97 -4.79 65.39 -31.99
CA PRO A 97 -5.08 64.22 -32.86
C PRO A 97 -4.19 62.96 -32.74
N ASP A 98 -4.64 61.89 -33.43
CA ASP A 98 -3.96 60.87 -34.27
C ASP A 98 -2.42 60.68 -34.27
N PRO A 99 -1.90 59.52 -34.77
CA PRO A 99 -2.48 58.16 -34.78
C PRO A 99 -1.44 57.03 -34.52
N GLU A 100 -1.74 55.99 -33.73
CA GLU A 100 -0.89 54.79 -33.76
C GLU A 100 -1.55 53.45 -33.37
N SER A 101 -1.02 52.39 -34.00
CA SER A 101 -1.11 50.95 -33.69
C SER A 101 -2.29 50.43 -32.84
N SER A 102 -3.20 49.68 -33.47
CA SER A 102 -4.04 48.72 -32.74
C SER A 102 -3.15 47.64 -32.10
N PRO A 103 -3.11 47.48 -30.77
CA PRO A 103 -2.32 46.43 -30.15
C PRO A 103 -2.95 45.07 -30.45
N LEU A 104 -2.17 44.20 -31.10
CA LEU A 104 -2.51 42.78 -31.24
C LEU A 104 -2.84 42.21 -29.86
N THR A 105 -4.02 41.61 -29.71
CA THR A 105 -4.47 41.04 -28.43
C THR A 105 -3.57 39.86 -28.06
N ALA A 106 -2.54 40.15 -27.26
CA ALA A 106 -1.56 39.17 -26.82
C ALA A 106 -2.27 38.08 -26.01
N LYS A 107 -2.47 36.93 -26.66
CA LYS A 107 -3.01 35.71 -26.03
C LYS A 107 -2.16 35.42 -24.79
N PRO A 108 -2.75 35.33 -23.58
CA PRO A 108 -1.98 35.26 -22.35
C PRO A 108 -1.05 34.05 -22.41
N SER A 109 0.25 34.30 -22.26
CA SER A 109 1.27 33.25 -22.28
C SER A 109 1.03 32.33 -21.09
N ALA A 110 0.55 31.13 -21.35
CA ALA A 110 0.21 30.16 -20.31
C ALA A 110 1.50 29.70 -19.63
N VAL A 111 1.78 30.28 -18.45
CA VAL A 111 2.94 29.94 -17.63
C VAL A 111 2.99 28.43 -17.43
N ALA A 112 4.12 27.82 -17.79
CA ALA A 112 4.23 26.36 -17.81
C ALA A 112 4.16 25.81 -16.37
N PRO A 113 3.35 24.76 -16.09
CA PRO A 113 2.99 24.39 -14.72
C PRO A 113 4.05 23.58 -13.95
N PHE A 114 5.05 23.01 -14.63
CA PHE A 114 6.11 22.19 -14.04
C PHE A 114 7.43 22.95 -14.02
N TRP A 115 8.08 23.10 -12.87
CA TRP A 115 9.28 23.93 -12.70
C TRP A 115 10.45 23.10 -12.18
N VAL A 116 11.48 22.89 -13.02
CA VAL A 116 12.70 22.20 -12.63
C VAL A 116 13.65 23.17 -11.94
N ILE A 117 14.02 22.83 -10.71
CA ILE A 117 15.06 23.46 -9.89
C ILE A 117 16.20 22.45 -9.77
N ALA A 118 17.29 22.69 -10.49
CA ALA A 118 18.49 21.87 -10.43
C ALA A 118 19.32 22.19 -9.16
N PRO A 119 20.11 21.23 -8.63
CA PRO A 119 20.94 21.48 -7.45
C PRO A 119 21.98 22.58 -7.71
N SER A 120 22.29 23.36 -6.68
CA SER A 120 23.32 24.39 -6.72
C SER A 120 24.69 23.78 -6.42
N THR A 121 25.54 23.64 -7.44
CA THR A 121 26.91 23.12 -7.31
C THR A 121 27.87 24.16 -6.73
N ASP A 122 27.78 25.41 -7.19
CA ASP A 122 28.80 26.45 -6.98
C ASP A 122 28.23 27.68 -6.24
N GLY A 123 27.26 27.47 -5.34
CA GLY A 123 26.53 28.51 -4.60
C GLY A 123 25.58 29.38 -5.44
N THR A 124 25.76 29.41 -6.76
CA THR A 124 24.84 30.05 -7.72
C THR A 124 23.82 29.03 -8.21
N SER A 125 22.63 29.02 -7.61
CA SER A 125 21.52 28.19 -8.09
C SER A 125 21.16 28.56 -9.54
N PRO A 126 21.13 27.59 -10.49
CA PRO A 126 20.71 27.87 -11.86
C PRO A 126 19.24 28.31 -11.91
N ALA A 127 18.92 29.23 -12.84
CA ALA A 127 17.58 29.78 -12.97
C ALA A 127 16.53 28.66 -13.23
N PRO A 128 15.43 28.59 -12.45
CA PRO A 128 14.40 27.57 -12.62
C PRO A 128 13.80 27.56 -14.03
N LYS A 129 13.74 26.37 -14.66
CA LYS A 129 13.17 26.17 -16.01
C LYS A 129 11.73 25.67 -15.92
N SER A 130 10.81 26.28 -16.67
CA SER A 130 9.39 25.88 -16.71
C SER A 130 9.04 25.02 -17.93
N TYR A 131 8.33 23.91 -17.74
CA TYR A 131 7.95 22.93 -18.78
C TYR A 131 6.43 22.70 -18.89
N PRO A 132 5.92 22.34 -20.08
CA PRO A 132 4.49 22.17 -20.33
C PRO A 132 3.93 20.80 -19.90
N SER A 133 4.78 19.79 -19.72
CA SER A 133 4.44 18.42 -19.27
C SER A 133 5.41 17.93 -18.20
N LEU A 134 4.97 16.97 -17.38
CA LEU A 134 5.81 16.34 -16.37
C LEU A 134 6.93 15.50 -17.01
N GLU A 135 6.64 14.82 -18.12
CA GLU A 135 7.61 14.10 -18.95
C GLU A 135 8.79 14.99 -19.36
N ALA A 136 8.52 16.16 -19.96
CA ALA A 136 9.56 17.08 -20.41
C ALA A 136 10.40 17.60 -19.24
N ALA A 137 9.77 17.84 -18.08
CA ALA A 137 10.47 18.19 -16.86
C ALA A 137 11.38 17.04 -16.37
N CYS A 138 10.91 15.79 -16.32
CA CYS A 138 11.70 14.62 -15.89
C CYS A 138 12.85 14.27 -16.85
N LEU A 139 12.67 14.51 -18.16
CA LEU A 139 13.69 14.28 -19.18
C LEU A 139 14.88 15.26 -19.01
N GLU A 140 14.58 16.56 -18.97
CA GLU A 140 15.58 17.64 -18.81
C GLU A 140 16.12 17.80 -17.37
N ALA A 141 15.39 17.31 -16.36
CA ALA A 141 15.80 17.36 -14.96
C ALA A 141 17.18 16.73 -14.73
N PRO A 142 18.17 17.47 -14.19
CA PRO A 142 19.43 16.88 -13.75
C PRO A 142 19.22 15.90 -12.59
N ASP A 143 20.26 15.11 -12.28
CA ASP A 143 20.29 14.31 -11.07
C ASP A 143 20.19 15.19 -9.80
N ASN A 144 19.55 14.67 -8.75
CA ASN A 144 19.23 15.35 -7.49
C ASN A 144 18.43 16.67 -7.62
N SER A 145 17.67 16.85 -8.71
CA SER A 145 16.83 18.03 -8.93
C SER A 145 15.41 17.89 -8.36
N THR A 146 14.77 19.04 -8.12
CA THR A 146 13.38 19.12 -7.64
C THR A 146 12.47 19.71 -8.73
N ILE A 147 11.37 19.04 -9.02
CA ILE A 147 10.30 19.47 -9.92
C ILE A 147 9.15 19.99 -9.08
N GLU A 148 8.89 21.30 -9.14
CA GLU A 148 7.76 21.95 -8.47
C GLU A 148 6.54 22.05 -9.38
N LEU A 149 5.39 21.69 -8.86
CA LEU A 149 4.10 21.79 -9.54
C LEU A 149 3.37 23.03 -9.01
N ARG A 150 3.13 24.00 -9.90
CA ARG A 150 2.59 25.33 -9.57
C ARG A 150 1.17 25.51 -10.12
N PHE A 151 0.29 24.56 -9.81
CA PHE A 151 -1.11 24.55 -10.22
C PHE A 151 -2.00 23.86 -9.17
N ASN A 152 -3.30 24.12 -9.22
CA ASN A 152 -4.30 23.56 -8.32
C ASN A 152 -5.29 22.68 -9.08
N GLY A 153 -5.68 21.55 -8.50
CA GLY A 153 -6.61 20.61 -9.12
C GLY A 153 -6.01 19.84 -10.31
N PRO A 154 -6.83 19.26 -11.19
CA PRO A 154 -6.39 18.32 -12.21
C PRO A 154 -5.49 18.96 -13.27
N SER A 155 -4.35 18.32 -13.53
CA SER A 155 -3.51 18.58 -14.68
C SER A 155 -4.25 18.26 -15.98
N LYS A 156 -3.70 18.71 -17.11
CA LYS A 156 -3.96 18.00 -18.38
C LYS A 156 -3.53 16.53 -18.22
N PRO A 157 -4.19 15.57 -18.89
CA PRO A 157 -3.75 14.17 -18.87
C PRO A 157 -2.26 14.04 -19.20
N GLN A 158 -1.51 13.38 -18.33
CA GLN A 158 -0.11 13.04 -18.53
C GLN A 158 0.01 11.67 -19.19
N ILE A 159 1.02 11.50 -20.02
CA ILE A 159 1.44 10.19 -20.53
C ILE A 159 2.42 9.52 -19.55
N PRO A 160 2.64 8.20 -19.65
CA PRO A 160 3.62 7.49 -18.85
C PRO A 160 5.01 8.13 -18.85
N ILE A 161 5.66 8.19 -17.69
CA ILE A 161 7.00 8.76 -17.51
C ILE A 161 8.01 7.68 -17.08
N ARG A 162 9.25 7.78 -17.57
CA ARG A 162 10.40 6.94 -17.20
C ARG A 162 11.48 7.81 -16.54
N ILE A 163 11.83 7.46 -15.31
CA ILE A 163 12.87 8.12 -14.50
C ILE A 163 14.00 7.11 -14.32
N GLU A 164 15.09 7.31 -15.05
CA GLU A 164 16.21 6.37 -15.10
C GLU A 164 17.53 7.00 -14.69
N ARG A 165 18.29 6.31 -13.82
CA ARG A 165 19.62 6.69 -13.34
C ARG A 165 19.67 8.12 -12.77
N LYS A 166 18.60 8.55 -12.10
CA LYS A 166 18.47 9.86 -11.44
C LYS A 166 17.78 9.72 -10.09
N SER A 167 18.15 10.57 -9.13
CA SER A 167 17.36 10.91 -7.96
C SER A 167 16.52 12.15 -8.27
N LEU A 168 15.20 12.06 -8.17
CA LEU A 168 14.28 13.19 -8.43
C LEU A 168 13.28 13.39 -7.29
N ARG A 169 12.99 14.66 -6.98
CA ARG A 169 11.89 15.04 -6.09
C ARG A 169 10.80 15.75 -6.88
N ILE A 170 9.57 15.26 -6.82
CA ILE A 170 8.39 15.89 -7.43
C ILE A 170 7.50 16.40 -6.28
N ARG A 171 7.23 17.71 -6.23
CA ARG A 171 6.45 18.31 -5.14
C ARG A 171 5.44 19.35 -5.59
N ALA A 172 4.39 19.53 -4.80
CA ALA A 172 3.64 20.79 -4.82
C ALA A 172 4.54 21.98 -4.41
N MET A 173 4.25 23.16 -4.95
CA MET A 173 4.71 24.42 -4.35
C MET A 173 3.82 24.77 -3.15
N ASP A 174 4.36 25.48 -2.15
CA ASP A 174 3.63 25.93 -0.97
C ASP A 174 2.33 26.68 -1.37
N GLY A 175 1.21 26.29 -0.77
CA GLY A 175 -0.12 26.83 -1.08
C GLY A 175 -0.80 26.24 -2.33
N TYR A 176 -0.18 25.27 -3.02
CA TYR A 176 -0.79 24.53 -4.13
C TYR A 176 -1.15 23.09 -3.75
N ARG A 177 -2.22 22.56 -4.34
CA ARG A 177 -2.59 21.14 -4.34
C ARG A 177 -2.80 20.66 -5.78
N PRO A 178 -1.72 20.27 -6.48
CA PRO A 178 -1.77 19.78 -7.85
C PRO A 178 -2.24 18.32 -7.87
N MET A 179 -3.07 17.97 -8.84
CA MET A 179 -3.55 16.60 -9.08
C MET A 179 -3.04 16.13 -10.45
N LEU A 180 -2.12 15.16 -10.46
CA LEU A 180 -1.61 14.52 -11.66
C LEU A 180 -2.63 13.48 -12.15
N VAL A 181 -3.19 13.72 -13.34
CA VAL A 181 -4.12 12.79 -13.98
C VAL A 181 -3.39 12.01 -15.07
N PHE A 182 -3.30 10.69 -14.94
CA PHE A 182 -2.85 9.77 -15.99
C PHE A 182 -4.07 9.16 -16.69
N GLU A 183 -4.19 9.39 -17.99
CA GLU A 183 -5.27 8.84 -18.82
C GLU A 183 -4.74 8.49 -20.21
N ILE A 184 -4.97 7.26 -20.65
CA ILE A 184 -4.25 6.64 -21.77
C ILE A 184 -5.08 6.68 -23.05
N TYR A 185 -4.78 7.65 -23.91
CA TYR A 185 -5.42 7.86 -25.22
C TYR A 185 -4.68 7.18 -26.38
N GLY A 186 -5.22 7.33 -27.60
CA GLY A 186 -4.66 6.82 -28.85
C GLY A 186 -5.49 5.68 -29.49
N PRO A 187 -5.13 5.26 -30.71
CA PRO A 187 -5.84 4.20 -31.44
C PRO A 187 -5.75 2.84 -30.72
N LEU A 188 -6.72 1.97 -30.99
CA LEU A 188 -6.68 0.57 -30.57
C LEU A 188 -5.67 -0.21 -31.44
N GLY A 189 -5.03 -1.24 -30.86
CA GLY A 189 -4.09 -2.10 -31.58
C GLY A 189 -2.64 -1.63 -31.64
N GLN A 190 -2.31 -0.43 -31.12
CA GLN A 190 -0.92 -0.05 -30.85
C GLN A 190 -0.46 -0.58 -29.48
N PRO A 191 0.83 -0.91 -29.30
CA PRO A 191 1.39 -1.26 -27.99
C PRO A 191 1.29 -0.07 -27.02
N VAL A 192 1.17 -0.38 -25.73
CA VAL A 192 0.83 0.61 -24.70
C VAL A 192 1.72 0.39 -23.49
N ALA A 193 2.35 1.45 -22.98
CA ALA A 193 3.01 1.40 -21.69
C ALA A 193 1.93 1.27 -20.59
N SER A 194 1.90 0.13 -19.92
CA SER A 194 0.94 -0.15 -18.84
C SER A 194 1.35 0.44 -17.49
N GLN A 195 2.56 0.99 -17.42
CA GLN A 195 3.22 1.47 -16.20
C GLN A 195 3.30 3.01 -16.23
N MET A 196 2.63 3.72 -15.32
CA MET A 196 2.49 5.19 -15.43
C MET A 196 3.75 5.95 -14.99
N ILE A 197 4.45 5.47 -13.96
CA ILE A 197 5.67 6.05 -13.41
C ILE A 197 6.70 4.92 -13.26
N SER A 198 7.62 4.80 -14.22
CA SER A 198 8.69 3.80 -14.19
C SER A 198 9.96 4.37 -13.56
N VAL A 199 10.41 3.80 -12.44
CA VAL A 199 11.60 4.20 -11.68
C VAL A 199 12.66 3.11 -11.84
N ILE A 200 13.71 3.40 -12.61
CA ILE A 200 14.70 2.39 -13.06
C ILE A 200 16.11 2.78 -12.65
N ASN A 201 16.76 1.99 -11.79
CA ASN A 201 18.07 2.33 -11.19
C ASN A 201 18.11 3.75 -10.57
N SER A 202 16.98 4.18 -10.00
CA SER A 202 16.67 5.57 -9.62
C SER A 202 16.18 5.70 -8.19
N GLU A 203 16.04 6.94 -7.73
CA GLU A 203 15.37 7.33 -6.48
C GLU A 203 14.28 8.37 -6.78
N LEU A 204 13.13 8.26 -6.10
CA LEU A 204 11.99 9.15 -6.33
C LEU A 204 11.30 9.55 -5.02
N GLU A 205 11.18 10.85 -4.80
CA GLU A 205 10.35 11.41 -3.71
C GLU A 205 9.16 12.16 -4.30
N ILE A 206 7.93 11.80 -3.93
CA ILE A 206 6.70 12.49 -4.32
C ILE A 206 6.03 13.08 -3.08
N LEU A 207 5.81 14.39 -3.12
CA LEU A 207 5.41 15.17 -1.95
C LEU A 207 4.16 16.01 -2.22
N ASP A 208 3.20 15.88 -1.32
CA ASP A 208 2.12 16.85 -1.07
C ASP A 208 1.16 17.11 -2.26
N LEU A 209 1.07 16.15 -3.19
CA LEU A 209 0.24 16.18 -4.41
C LEU A 209 -0.73 14.99 -4.51
N ASP A 210 -1.68 15.05 -5.44
CA ASP A 210 -2.63 13.96 -5.70
C ASP A 210 -2.32 13.26 -7.03
N ILE A 211 -2.51 11.94 -7.10
CA ILE A 211 -2.33 11.11 -8.29
C ILE A 211 -3.66 10.40 -8.59
N VAL A 212 -4.15 10.56 -9.82
CA VAL A 212 -5.32 9.85 -10.35
C VAL A 212 -4.89 9.08 -11.59
N PHE A 213 -5.18 7.78 -11.63
CA PHE A 213 -4.99 6.96 -12.83
C PHE A 213 -6.30 6.24 -13.18
N ARG A 214 -6.71 6.34 -14.45
CA ARG A 214 -7.90 5.65 -14.99
C ARG A 214 -7.49 4.47 -15.86
N VAL A 215 -7.91 3.26 -15.45
CA VAL A 215 -7.61 2.03 -16.18
C VAL A 215 -8.46 1.93 -17.46
N PRO A 216 -7.85 1.85 -18.66
CA PRO A 216 -8.61 1.79 -19.92
C PRO A 216 -9.33 0.44 -20.10
N THR A 217 -10.65 0.44 -20.08
CA THR A 217 -11.49 -0.77 -20.18
C THR A 217 -11.34 -1.56 -21.49
N ARG A 218 -10.87 -0.93 -22.57
CA ARG A 218 -10.76 -1.53 -23.92
C ARG A 218 -9.34 -1.86 -24.36
N ARG A 219 -8.36 -1.86 -23.45
CA ARG A 219 -6.96 -2.19 -23.75
C ARG A 219 -6.49 -3.30 -22.81
N ALA A 220 -6.40 -4.52 -23.34
CA ALA A 220 -5.80 -5.64 -22.64
C ALA A 220 -4.27 -5.46 -22.58
N VAL A 221 -3.73 -5.53 -21.37
CA VAL A 221 -2.31 -5.65 -21.03
C VAL A 221 -2.23 -6.56 -19.81
N ASP A 222 -1.08 -7.21 -19.57
CA ASP A 222 -0.95 -8.23 -18.52
C ASP A 222 -1.27 -7.67 -17.11
N ARG A 223 -0.79 -6.45 -16.84
CA ARG A 223 -1.08 -5.67 -15.62
C ARG A 223 -0.85 -4.18 -15.88
N TRP A 224 -1.74 -3.33 -15.36
CA TRP A 224 -1.50 -1.89 -15.23
C TRP A 224 -0.83 -1.57 -13.89
N SER A 225 0.10 -0.62 -13.87
CA SER A 225 0.73 -0.15 -12.63
C SER A 225 0.88 1.36 -12.59
N ILE A 226 0.69 1.96 -11.40
CA ILE A 226 1.01 3.38 -11.21
C ILE A 226 2.53 3.52 -11.06
N PHE A 227 3.14 2.76 -10.14
CA PHE A 227 4.59 2.73 -9.93
C PHE A 227 5.18 1.40 -10.40
N SER A 228 6.14 1.46 -11.32
CA SER A 228 6.98 0.33 -11.73
C SER A 228 8.40 0.55 -11.20
N LEU A 229 8.89 -0.38 -10.39
CA LEU A 229 10.15 -0.27 -9.66
C LEU A 229 11.14 -1.31 -10.18
N GLY A 230 12.03 -0.90 -11.08
CA GLY A 230 13.04 -1.75 -11.72
C GLY A 230 14.44 -1.46 -11.19
N TYR A 231 14.88 -2.18 -10.14
CA TYR A 231 16.07 -1.84 -9.36
C TYR A 231 16.09 -0.39 -8.84
N ALA A 232 14.91 0.18 -8.54
CA ALA A 232 14.83 1.42 -7.77
C ALA A 232 15.44 1.21 -6.38
N LYS A 233 16.16 2.20 -5.85
CA LYS A 233 16.71 2.12 -4.48
C LYS A 233 15.73 2.63 -3.44
N LYS A 234 15.06 3.75 -3.76
CA LYS A 234 14.20 4.49 -2.84
C LYS A 234 12.97 5.03 -3.57
N LEU A 235 11.79 4.75 -3.03
CA LEU A 235 10.56 5.49 -3.31
C LEU A 235 10.07 6.12 -2.00
N THR A 236 9.65 7.37 -2.03
CA THR A 236 9.06 8.04 -0.86
C THR A 236 7.81 8.81 -1.26
N LEU A 237 6.68 8.48 -0.66
CA LEU A 237 5.42 9.21 -0.78
C LEU A 237 5.12 9.91 0.55
N ARG A 238 4.86 11.21 0.54
CA ARG A 238 4.44 11.97 1.73
C ARG A 238 3.34 12.96 1.43
N GLY A 239 2.24 12.94 2.19
CA GLY A 239 1.11 13.85 1.99
C GLY A 239 0.33 13.60 0.68
N VAL A 240 0.57 12.44 0.06
CA VAL A 240 0.06 12.09 -1.27
C VAL A 240 -1.29 11.39 -1.16
N SER A 241 -2.23 11.69 -2.06
CA SER A 241 -3.31 10.74 -2.35
C SER A 241 -3.07 10.02 -3.67
N VAL A 242 -3.38 8.73 -3.73
CA VAL A 242 -3.32 7.90 -4.94
C VAL A 242 -4.68 7.27 -5.14
N THR A 243 -5.33 7.56 -6.27
CA THR A 243 -6.64 7.02 -6.64
C THR A 243 -6.53 6.27 -7.96
N LEU A 244 -6.80 4.97 -7.94
CA LEU A 244 -6.86 4.12 -9.14
C LEU A 244 -8.31 3.76 -9.47
N GLU A 245 -8.82 4.32 -10.57
CA GLU A 245 -10.20 4.13 -11.05
C GLU A 245 -10.23 2.93 -12.04
N ASN A 246 -10.77 1.79 -11.61
CA ASN A 246 -10.89 0.56 -12.41
C ASN A 246 -12.30 -0.03 -12.26
N VAL A 247 -13.29 0.81 -12.58
CA VAL A 247 -14.75 0.59 -12.37
C VAL A 247 -15.23 -0.79 -12.85
N ALA A 248 -14.69 -1.30 -13.96
CA ALA A 248 -15.11 -2.56 -14.54
C ALA A 248 -14.50 -3.80 -13.85
N ARG A 249 -13.40 -3.66 -13.09
CA ARG A 249 -12.55 -4.73 -12.53
C ARG A 249 -12.11 -5.80 -13.56
N GLN A 250 -12.15 -5.47 -14.86
CA GLN A 250 -11.85 -6.38 -15.99
C GLN A 250 -10.36 -6.46 -16.34
N GLN A 251 -9.55 -5.52 -15.85
CA GLN A 251 -8.11 -5.44 -16.10
C GLN A 251 -7.37 -5.60 -14.76
N GLN A 252 -6.26 -6.33 -14.75
CA GLN A 252 -5.41 -6.42 -13.57
C GLN A 252 -4.69 -5.10 -13.35
N ALA A 253 -4.69 -4.60 -12.12
CA ALA A 253 -4.09 -3.33 -11.73
C ALA A 253 -3.38 -3.47 -10.38
N THR A 254 -2.22 -2.82 -10.24
CA THR A 254 -1.50 -2.69 -8.96
C THR A 254 -1.09 -1.23 -8.74
N LEU A 255 -0.99 -0.79 -7.49
CA LEU A 255 -0.42 0.53 -7.19
C LEU A 255 1.11 0.50 -7.39
N PHE A 256 1.76 -0.56 -6.92
CA PHE A 256 3.21 -0.76 -7.02
C PHE A 256 3.53 -2.13 -7.65
N GLU A 257 4.47 -2.13 -8.58
CA GLU A 257 4.91 -3.30 -9.33
C GLU A 257 6.45 -3.35 -9.26
N VAL A 258 7.00 -4.32 -8.53
CA VAL A 258 8.45 -4.52 -8.41
C VAL A 258 8.88 -5.58 -9.40
N LYS A 259 9.77 -5.20 -10.33
CA LYS A 259 10.21 -6.07 -11.43
C LYS A 259 11.73 -6.22 -11.46
N PRO A 260 12.25 -7.40 -11.86
CA PRO A 260 13.61 -7.48 -12.40
C PRO A 260 13.68 -6.61 -13.65
N SER A 261 14.72 -5.78 -13.79
CA SER A 261 14.94 -5.10 -15.08
C SER A 261 15.48 -6.11 -16.09
N SER A 262 14.85 -6.12 -17.27
CA SER A 262 15.21 -6.98 -18.39
C SER A 262 16.43 -6.48 -19.18
N GLU A 263 16.97 -5.32 -18.83
CA GLU A 263 17.80 -4.52 -19.75
C GLU A 263 19.27 -4.94 -19.83
N ASN A 264 19.74 -5.83 -18.95
CA ASN A 264 21.11 -6.36 -19.02
C ASN A 264 21.21 -7.86 -18.73
N ARG A 265 21.21 -8.66 -19.80
CA ARG A 265 21.67 -10.07 -19.75
C ARG A 265 23.13 -10.21 -19.27
N ILE A 266 23.90 -9.12 -19.33
CA ILE A 266 25.29 -9.00 -18.84
C ILE A 266 25.35 -8.80 -17.32
N GLU A 267 24.32 -8.22 -16.68
CA GLU A 267 24.29 -8.06 -15.21
C GLU A 267 24.15 -9.40 -14.49
N ARG A 268 23.63 -10.44 -15.16
CA ARG A 268 23.67 -11.85 -14.70
C ARG A 268 25.09 -12.46 -14.70
N ILE A 269 26.12 -11.67 -15.04
CA ILE A 269 27.55 -12.06 -15.06
C ILE A 269 28.37 -11.19 -14.07
N MET A 270 27.72 -10.29 -13.31
CA MET A 270 28.39 -9.62 -12.19
C MET A 270 28.62 -10.63 -11.06
N PRO A 271 29.83 -10.72 -10.47
CA PRO A 271 30.09 -11.60 -9.35
C PRO A 271 29.33 -11.15 -8.09
N ASP A 272 28.99 -12.11 -7.22
CA ASP A 272 28.04 -11.96 -6.09
C ASP A 272 28.42 -10.91 -5.03
N GLY A 273 29.61 -10.30 -5.13
CA GLY A 273 30.09 -9.23 -4.25
C GLY A 273 29.46 -7.85 -4.47
N MET A 274 28.74 -7.61 -5.57
CA MET A 274 27.95 -6.38 -5.77
C MET A 274 26.47 -6.58 -5.41
N GLN A 275 26.21 -6.98 -4.16
CA GLN A 275 24.86 -7.02 -3.62
C GLN A 275 24.20 -5.65 -3.72
N ARG A 276 23.08 -5.56 -4.45
CA ARG A 276 22.30 -4.33 -4.56
C ARG A 276 21.60 -4.07 -3.22
N GLY A 277 21.66 -2.82 -2.76
CA GLY A 277 20.98 -2.40 -1.54
C GLY A 277 19.47 -2.65 -1.60
N PRO A 278 18.79 -2.79 -0.44
CA PRO A 278 17.36 -3.06 -0.40
C PRO A 278 16.57 -1.96 -1.10
N LEU A 279 15.52 -2.34 -1.84
CA LEU A 279 14.48 -1.42 -2.28
C LEU A 279 13.74 -0.91 -1.04
N GLN A 280 13.84 0.39 -0.76
CA GLN A 280 13.11 1.05 0.31
C GLN A 280 11.90 1.79 -0.27
N VAL A 281 10.70 1.42 0.15
CA VAL A 281 9.46 2.17 -0.14
C VAL A 281 8.94 2.75 1.17
N SER A 282 8.93 4.07 1.29
CA SER A 282 8.39 4.78 2.45
C SER A 282 7.11 5.52 2.07
N ILE A 283 6.02 5.28 2.79
CA ILE A 283 4.71 5.90 2.56
C ILE A 283 4.23 6.51 3.88
N SER A 284 4.09 7.84 3.91
CA SER A 284 3.82 8.59 5.14
C SER A 284 2.72 9.62 4.96
N ASN A 285 1.82 9.77 5.94
CA ASN A 285 0.71 10.74 5.89
C ASN A 285 -0.06 10.71 4.54
N SER A 286 -0.29 9.52 3.99
CA SER A 286 -0.79 9.35 2.60
C SER A 286 -2.06 8.50 2.55
N LEU A 287 -2.81 8.61 1.46
CA LEU A 287 -4.06 7.85 1.26
C LEU A 287 -4.06 7.16 -0.10
N LEU A 288 -4.20 5.83 -0.13
CA LEU A 288 -4.11 5.02 -1.35
C LEU A 288 -5.38 4.18 -1.52
N ARG A 289 -6.08 4.37 -2.64
CA ARG A 289 -7.41 3.75 -2.85
C ARG A 289 -7.66 3.35 -4.31
N GLY A 290 -8.47 2.32 -4.52
CA GLY A 290 -8.92 1.92 -5.87
C GLY A 290 -9.26 0.45 -6.05
N GLU A 291 -9.74 0.08 -7.24
CA GLU A 291 -9.98 -1.33 -7.59
C GLU A 291 -8.70 -1.97 -8.15
N THR A 292 -7.77 -2.28 -7.23
CA THR A 292 -6.36 -2.60 -7.49
C THR A 292 -5.76 -3.46 -6.40
N ASP A 293 -4.69 -4.20 -6.72
CA ASP A 293 -3.71 -4.68 -5.73
C ASP A 293 -2.87 -3.52 -5.18
N GLY A 294 -2.25 -3.70 -4.01
CA GLY A 294 -1.32 -2.75 -3.41
C GLY A 294 0.08 -2.88 -3.99
N PHE A 295 0.86 -3.82 -3.45
CA PHE A 295 2.20 -4.18 -3.91
C PHE A 295 2.18 -5.54 -4.61
N ARG A 296 2.88 -5.63 -5.75
CA ARG A 296 3.13 -6.87 -6.48
C ARG A 296 4.62 -7.05 -6.71
N LEU A 297 5.18 -8.16 -6.23
CA LEU A 297 6.59 -8.57 -6.38
C LEU A 297 6.62 -9.88 -7.18
N ASP A 298 7.15 -9.83 -8.42
CA ASP A 298 7.25 -11.02 -9.30
C ASP A 298 8.61 -11.78 -9.18
N GLU A 299 9.53 -11.32 -8.31
CA GLU A 299 10.79 -11.99 -7.96
C GLU A 299 11.20 -11.71 -6.49
N THR A 300 12.15 -12.51 -5.96
CA THR A 300 12.66 -12.36 -4.59
C THR A 300 13.67 -11.20 -4.48
N HIS A 301 13.17 -10.01 -4.15
CA HIS A 301 14.00 -8.83 -3.92
C HIS A 301 14.09 -8.46 -2.43
N ASN A 302 15.28 -8.04 -2.00
CA ASN A 302 15.47 -7.42 -0.68
C ASN A 302 14.65 -6.13 -0.62
N THR A 303 13.50 -6.18 0.05
CA THR A 303 12.47 -5.15 -0.08
C THR A 303 12.01 -4.75 1.31
N ARG A 304 12.00 -3.44 1.57
CA ARG A 304 11.53 -2.85 2.82
C ARG A 304 10.43 -1.84 2.51
N ILE A 305 9.23 -2.11 3.01
CA ILE A 305 8.05 -1.27 2.88
C ILE A 305 7.75 -0.71 4.26
N ASP A 306 7.96 0.59 4.45
CA ASP A 306 7.65 1.34 5.66
C ASP A 306 6.40 2.20 5.41
N VAL A 307 5.28 1.89 6.07
CA VAL A 307 4.03 2.67 5.98
C VAL A 307 3.70 3.25 7.35
N THR A 308 3.61 4.58 7.43
CA THR A 308 3.38 5.31 8.68
C THR A 308 2.21 6.29 8.54
N ASN A 309 1.28 6.28 9.49
CA ASN A 309 0.12 7.20 9.53
C ASN A 309 -0.57 7.35 8.16
N SER A 310 -0.92 6.23 7.52
CA SER A 310 -1.41 6.22 6.14
C SER A 310 -2.58 5.26 5.93
N ALA A 311 -3.50 5.65 5.07
CA ALA A 311 -4.77 4.98 4.81
C ALA A 311 -4.74 4.19 3.51
N TRP A 312 -5.30 2.98 3.52
CA TRP A 312 -5.43 2.09 2.37
C TRP A 312 -6.86 1.59 2.22
N ALA A 313 -7.42 1.67 1.02
CA ALA A 313 -8.76 1.18 0.71
C ALA A 313 -8.77 0.55 -0.69
N ILE A 314 -8.53 -0.77 -0.77
CA ILE A 314 -8.26 -1.45 -2.05
C ILE A 314 -9.07 -2.72 -2.27
N SER A 315 -9.41 -3.01 -3.54
CA SER A 315 -10.16 -4.22 -3.91
C SER A 315 -9.31 -5.47 -4.14
N GLY A 316 -8.00 -5.38 -4.00
CA GLY A 316 -7.05 -6.47 -4.26
C GLY A 316 -6.33 -6.92 -3.00
N THR A 317 -5.17 -7.55 -3.20
CA THR A 317 -4.25 -7.95 -2.12
C THR A 317 -3.32 -6.79 -1.76
N LEU A 318 -3.03 -6.53 -0.49
CA LEU A 318 -2.12 -5.43 -0.11
C LEU A 318 -0.64 -5.75 -0.46
N LEU A 319 -0.17 -6.98 -0.23
CA LEU A 319 1.13 -7.47 -0.67
C LEU A 319 1.01 -8.85 -1.34
N SER A 320 1.24 -8.91 -2.65
CA SER A 320 1.35 -10.14 -3.42
C SER A 320 2.81 -10.41 -3.80
N ILE A 321 3.33 -11.57 -3.41
CA ILE A 321 4.65 -12.09 -3.81
C ILE A 321 4.42 -13.37 -4.60
N ASP A 322 4.97 -13.44 -5.81
CA ASP A 322 4.76 -14.57 -6.72
C ASP A 322 6.08 -14.95 -7.38
N THR A 323 6.59 -16.13 -7.04
CA THR A 323 7.85 -16.65 -7.57
C THR A 323 7.66 -17.75 -8.62
N VAL A 324 6.42 -17.95 -9.12
CA VAL A 324 6.09 -19.03 -10.08
C VAL A 324 6.94 -18.98 -11.35
N ASN A 325 7.30 -17.77 -11.80
CA ASN A 325 8.12 -17.54 -13.00
C ASN A 325 9.59 -17.23 -12.68
N SER A 326 10.03 -17.27 -11.42
CA SER A 326 11.38 -16.86 -11.03
C SER A 326 12.44 -17.83 -11.57
N GLN A 327 13.39 -17.31 -12.35
CA GLN A 327 14.45 -18.10 -13.01
C GLN A 327 15.78 -18.06 -12.25
N GLN A 328 15.76 -18.13 -10.91
CA GLN A 328 17.00 -18.17 -10.12
C GLN A 328 17.75 -19.50 -10.36
N MET A 329 18.89 -19.41 -11.06
CA MET A 329 19.72 -20.55 -11.48
C MET A 329 21.07 -20.59 -10.76
N THR A 330 21.07 -20.45 -9.43
CA THR A 330 22.24 -20.69 -8.56
C THR A 330 21.78 -21.29 -7.23
N ALA A 331 22.65 -22.08 -6.60
CA ALA A 331 22.35 -22.79 -5.36
C ALA A 331 22.82 -22.04 -4.11
N SER A 332 22.20 -22.36 -2.97
CA SER A 332 22.74 -22.11 -1.62
C SER A 332 22.94 -20.64 -1.17
N VAL A 333 22.12 -19.71 -1.66
CA VAL A 333 21.94 -18.39 -1.04
C VAL A 333 20.51 -18.30 -0.53
N GLU A 334 20.32 -17.95 0.74
CA GLU A 334 18.97 -17.72 1.28
C GLU A 334 18.34 -16.49 0.61
N PRO A 335 17.09 -16.57 0.11
CA PRO A 335 16.43 -15.44 -0.51
C PRO A 335 16.29 -14.26 0.47
N PRO A 336 16.62 -13.03 0.04
CA PRO A 336 16.64 -11.89 0.94
C PRO A 336 15.23 -11.60 1.50
N PRO A 337 15.11 -11.20 2.77
CA PRO A 337 13.82 -11.03 3.42
C PRO A 337 13.01 -9.87 2.81
N CYS A 338 11.68 -10.01 2.87
CA CYS A 338 10.76 -8.90 2.67
C CYS A 338 10.37 -8.34 4.04
N GLN A 339 10.57 -7.05 4.27
CA GLN A 339 10.18 -6.34 5.49
C GLN A 339 8.97 -5.46 5.22
N LEU A 340 7.91 -5.63 6.01
CA LEU A 340 6.66 -4.88 5.93
C LEU A 340 6.38 -4.27 7.30
N ASN A 341 6.59 -2.96 7.43
CA ASN A 341 6.40 -2.22 8.68
C ASN A 341 5.17 -1.31 8.55
N PHE A 342 4.19 -1.53 9.42
CA PHE A 342 2.98 -0.71 9.56
C PHE A 342 2.99 -0.04 10.94
N ASP A 343 2.80 1.27 10.96
CA ASP A 343 2.68 2.09 12.18
C ASP A 343 1.56 3.12 11.96
N HIS A 344 0.51 3.11 12.79
CA HIS A 344 -0.70 3.93 12.59
C HIS A 344 -1.32 3.78 11.17
N VAL A 345 -1.43 2.55 10.68
CA VAL A 345 -2.03 2.25 9.36
C VAL A 345 -3.50 1.89 9.53
N THR A 346 -4.37 2.45 8.69
CA THR A 346 -5.75 1.97 8.52
C THR A 346 -5.87 1.34 7.14
N ALA A 347 -6.03 0.02 7.08
CA ALA A 347 -6.18 -0.73 5.84
C ALA A 347 -7.56 -1.42 5.77
N VAL A 348 -8.27 -1.19 4.68
CA VAL A 348 -9.54 -1.88 4.35
C VAL A 348 -9.35 -2.58 3.02
N THR A 349 -9.45 -3.92 3.00
CA THR A 349 -9.19 -4.73 1.81
C THR A 349 -10.35 -5.69 1.50
N ASP A 350 -10.67 -5.82 0.21
CA ASP A 350 -11.56 -6.85 -0.32
C ASP A 350 -10.82 -8.20 -0.41
N GLY A 351 -9.53 -8.18 -0.78
CA GLY A 351 -8.63 -9.34 -0.81
C GLY A 351 -7.77 -9.50 0.46
N SER A 352 -6.83 -10.45 0.41
CA SER A 352 -5.88 -10.73 1.49
C SER A 352 -4.98 -9.54 1.85
N LEU A 353 -4.47 -9.52 3.08
CA LEU A 353 -3.39 -8.60 3.44
C LEU A 353 -2.08 -9.03 2.75
N ILE A 354 -1.77 -10.33 2.80
CA ILE A 354 -0.56 -10.91 2.21
C ILE A 354 -0.93 -12.17 1.41
N SER A 355 -0.41 -12.31 0.20
CA SER A 355 -0.50 -13.53 -0.60
C SER A 355 0.88 -13.90 -1.15
N VAL A 356 1.35 -15.10 -0.84
CA VAL A 356 2.64 -15.63 -1.32
C VAL A 356 2.43 -16.91 -2.13
N THR A 357 2.89 -16.90 -3.38
CA THR A 357 2.81 -18.06 -4.28
C THR A 357 4.22 -18.52 -4.65
N CYS A 358 4.58 -19.76 -4.29
CA CYS A 358 5.88 -20.34 -4.57
C CYS A 358 5.84 -21.21 -5.84
N GLY A 359 6.76 -20.94 -6.77
CA GLY A 359 6.99 -21.79 -7.94
C GLY A 359 7.74 -23.09 -7.63
N LYS A 360 7.88 -23.95 -8.65
CA LYS A 360 8.66 -25.21 -8.59
C LYS A 360 10.14 -25.03 -8.18
N ALA A 361 10.64 -23.80 -8.17
CA ALA A 361 11.98 -23.46 -7.70
C ALA A 361 12.14 -23.56 -6.17
N GLY A 362 11.04 -23.53 -5.39
CA GLY A 362 11.08 -23.57 -3.92
C GLY A 362 11.58 -22.28 -3.25
N VAL A 363 11.92 -21.24 -4.01
CA VAL A 363 12.49 -20.00 -3.45
C VAL A 363 11.39 -18.98 -3.17
N ILE A 364 11.27 -18.55 -1.91
CA ILE A 364 10.44 -17.44 -1.42
C ILE A 364 11.18 -16.68 -0.31
N PRO A 365 11.02 -15.34 -0.19
CA PRO A 365 11.65 -14.57 0.87
C PRO A 365 10.95 -14.83 2.21
N THR A 366 11.68 -14.74 3.33
CA THR A 366 11.04 -14.66 4.65
C THR A 366 10.31 -13.32 4.78
N VAL A 367 9.00 -13.37 5.01
CA VAL A 367 8.13 -12.20 5.14
C VAL A 367 8.07 -11.78 6.60
N ASN A 368 8.80 -10.71 6.91
CA ASN A 368 8.85 -10.10 8.24
C ASN A 368 7.81 -8.98 8.31
N VAL A 369 6.69 -9.22 9.00
CA VAL A 369 5.67 -8.21 9.25
C VAL A 369 5.87 -7.63 10.65
N ARG A 370 5.99 -6.31 10.73
CA ARG A 370 5.84 -5.54 11.96
C ARG A 370 4.61 -4.66 11.83
N CYS A 371 3.65 -4.79 12.72
CA CYS A 371 2.41 -4.02 12.70
C CYS A 371 2.17 -3.43 14.09
N ASP A 372 2.26 -2.11 14.25
CA ASP A 372 2.03 -1.42 15.52
C ASP A 372 0.90 -0.39 15.38
N ASN A 373 0.10 -0.24 16.44
CA ASN A 373 -0.96 0.79 16.55
C ASN A 373 -1.92 0.84 15.36
N SER A 374 -2.13 -0.26 14.63
CA SER A 374 -2.77 -0.25 13.29
C SER A 374 -4.12 -0.96 13.28
N LEU A 375 -4.99 -0.57 12.35
CA LEU A 375 -6.28 -1.21 12.09
C LEU A 375 -6.32 -1.83 10.70
N ILE A 376 -6.78 -3.08 10.62
CA ILE A 376 -6.95 -3.82 9.38
C ILE A 376 -8.34 -4.46 9.37
N SER A 377 -9.11 -4.21 8.31
CA SER A 377 -10.41 -4.87 8.06
C SER A 377 -10.37 -5.60 6.73
N LEU A 378 -10.72 -6.89 6.76
CA LEU A 378 -10.91 -7.75 5.60
C LEU A 378 -12.41 -8.01 5.42
N LEU A 379 -12.93 -7.50 4.31
CA LEU A 379 -14.37 -7.44 4.07
C LEU A 379 -14.96 -8.80 3.66
N ARG A 380 -14.16 -9.67 3.06
CA ARG A 380 -14.55 -10.99 2.57
C ARG A 380 -14.26 -12.10 3.58
N SER A 381 -15.27 -12.91 3.88
CA SER A 381 -15.16 -14.10 4.72
C SER A 381 -14.64 -15.34 3.98
N ASP A 382 -14.64 -15.34 2.65
CA ASP A 382 -14.11 -16.44 1.82
C ASP A 382 -12.61 -16.31 1.52
N GLN A 383 -11.97 -15.23 1.98
CA GLN A 383 -10.54 -14.98 1.83
C GLN A 383 -9.81 -15.14 3.17
N SER A 384 -8.50 -15.45 3.12
CA SER A 384 -7.62 -15.44 4.28
C SER A 384 -6.89 -14.11 4.41
N MET A 385 -6.59 -13.65 5.63
CA MET A 385 -5.73 -12.48 5.84
C MET A 385 -4.33 -12.72 5.28
N ILE A 386 -3.76 -13.90 5.51
CA ILE A 386 -2.52 -14.35 4.89
C ILE A 386 -2.78 -15.65 4.10
N SER A 387 -2.48 -15.63 2.81
CA SER A 387 -2.50 -16.81 1.94
C SER A 387 -1.08 -17.19 1.54
N MET A 388 -0.75 -18.47 1.65
CA MET A 388 0.54 -19.04 1.28
C MET A 388 0.29 -20.33 0.49
N SER A 389 0.92 -20.50 -0.68
CA SER A 389 0.63 -21.64 -1.57
C SER A 389 1.81 -22.00 -2.47
N GLY A 390 2.02 -23.29 -2.72
CA GLY A 390 3.08 -23.77 -3.62
C GLY A 390 3.72 -25.09 -3.17
N SER A 391 4.87 -25.42 -3.76
CA SER A 391 5.52 -26.74 -3.61
C SER A 391 6.52 -26.87 -2.45
N LEU A 392 6.39 -26.03 -1.41
CA LEU A 392 7.14 -26.17 -0.17
C LEU A 392 6.33 -26.90 0.89
N ASP A 393 7.03 -27.52 1.84
CA ASP A 393 6.40 -28.24 2.96
C ASP A 393 5.83 -27.28 4.02
N LEU A 394 4.96 -27.81 4.87
CA LEU A 394 4.22 -27.02 5.86
C LEU A 394 5.12 -26.31 6.89
N GLU A 395 6.27 -26.91 7.21
CA GLU A 395 7.25 -26.36 8.15
C GLU A 395 8.01 -25.18 7.51
N ASP A 396 8.52 -25.34 6.28
CA ASP A 396 9.12 -24.26 5.48
C ASP A 396 8.17 -23.05 5.37
N TRP A 397 6.89 -23.29 5.07
CA TRP A 397 5.90 -22.21 4.99
C TRP A 397 5.65 -21.51 6.33
N THR A 398 5.77 -22.23 7.44
CA THR A 398 5.60 -21.67 8.78
C THR A 398 6.77 -20.74 9.12
N ASP A 399 8.02 -21.18 8.88
CA ASP A 399 9.24 -20.41 9.16
C ASP A 399 9.43 -19.20 8.22
N ARG A 400 8.78 -19.20 7.05
CA ARG A 400 8.83 -18.08 6.09
C ARG A 400 7.90 -16.92 6.45
N LEU A 401 7.08 -17.02 7.50
CA LEU A 401 6.32 -15.91 8.07
C LEU A 401 6.89 -15.54 9.44
N ILE A 402 7.14 -14.26 9.69
CA ILE A 402 7.46 -13.74 11.03
C ILE A 402 6.56 -12.54 11.29
N TRP A 403 5.58 -12.68 12.20
CA TRP A 403 4.68 -11.60 12.60
C TRP A 403 5.07 -11.03 13.96
N LYS A 404 5.15 -9.70 14.05
CA LYS A 404 5.42 -8.93 15.28
C LYS A 404 4.58 -7.65 15.31
N GLY A 405 4.42 -7.08 16.50
CA GLY A 405 3.54 -5.94 16.67
C GLY A 405 2.91 -5.79 18.05
N ALA A 406 2.19 -4.70 18.29
CA ALA A 406 1.29 -4.53 19.44
C ALA A 406 0.13 -3.54 19.15
N TYR A 407 -0.97 -3.64 19.91
CA TYR A 407 -2.13 -2.73 19.86
C TYR A 407 -2.74 -2.59 18.45
N ASN A 408 -2.99 -3.74 17.81
CA ASN A 408 -3.62 -3.81 16.49
C ASN A 408 -5.05 -4.30 16.58
N TYR A 409 -5.91 -3.70 15.75
CA TYR A 409 -7.34 -3.97 15.70
C TYR A 409 -7.68 -4.64 14.36
N LEU A 410 -8.07 -5.91 14.42
CA LEU A 410 -8.14 -6.79 13.26
C LEU A 410 -9.57 -7.33 13.08
N ASP A 411 -10.32 -6.75 12.13
CA ASP A 411 -11.61 -7.27 11.66
C ASP A 411 -11.36 -8.26 10.52
N VAL A 412 -11.33 -9.55 10.84
CA VAL A 412 -11.06 -10.63 9.89
C VAL A 412 -12.22 -11.61 9.91
N LYS A 413 -13.11 -11.50 8.91
CA LYS A 413 -14.33 -12.31 8.78
C LYS A 413 -14.09 -13.72 8.24
N GLY A 414 -12.88 -13.98 7.74
CA GLY A 414 -12.45 -15.25 7.15
C GLY A 414 -11.36 -15.95 7.96
N LEU A 415 -10.47 -16.67 7.26
CA LEU A 415 -9.31 -17.31 7.88
C LEU A 415 -8.22 -16.28 8.18
N TRP A 416 -7.41 -16.52 9.22
CA TRP A 416 -6.30 -15.65 9.56
C TRP A 416 -5.05 -16.01 8.74
N TRP A 417 -4.78 -17.30 8.58
CA TRP A 417 -3.71 -17.80 7.74
C TRP A 417 -4.13 -19.10 7.07
N GLU A 418 -3.84 -19.23 5.78
CA GLU A 418 -3.98 -20.48 5.03
C GLU A 418 -2.66 -20.82 4.33
N ILE A 419 -2.22 -22.06 4.54
CA ILE A 419 -1.07 -22.67 3.88
C ILE A 419 -1.59 -23.81 3.00
N ALA A 420 -1.64 -23.57 1.69
CA ALA A 420 -2.01 -24.53 0.65
C ALA A 420 -0.76 -25.30 0.15
N SER A 421 -0.19 -26.09 1.05
CA SER A 421 0.85 -27.11 0.82
C SER A 421 0.24 -28.53 0.87
N SER A 422 1.08 -29.57 0.89
CA SER A 422 0.66 -30.97 1.08
C SER A 422 1.48 -31.62 2.22
N PRO A 423 0.99 -31.66 3.47
CA PRO A 423 -0.37 -31.33 3.92
C PRO A 423 -0.65 -29.82 3.95
N SER A 424 -1.92 -29.44 3.80
CA SER A 424 -2.38 -28.06 3.94
C SER A 424 -2.82 -27.76 5.37
N ARG A 425 -2.78 -26.48 5.77
CA ARG A 425 -3.21 -26.02 7.10
C ARG A 425 -3.97 -24.72 7.00
N LYS A 426 -4.99 -24.57 7.85
CA LYS A 426 -5.80 -23.37 8.01
C LYS A 426 -5.77 -22.96 9.48
N TYR A 427 -5.65 -21.66 9.74
CA TYR A 427 -5.60 -21.07 11.07
C TYR A 427 -6.77 -20.11 11.24
N ASN A 428 -7.58 -20.33 12.26
CA ASN A 428 -8.54 -19.36 12.77
C ASN A 428 -7.88 -18.39 13.78
N ALA A 429 -8.63 -17.43 14.32
CA ALA A 429 -8.12 -16.42 15.25
C ALA A 429 -7.48 -17.02 16.54
N ALA A 430 -8.01 -18.14 17.05
CA ALA A 430 -7.48 -18.83 18.22
C ALA A 430 -6.21 -19.65 17.88
N ASP A 431 -6.16 -20.30 16.71
CA ASP A 431 -4.95 -21.02 16.26
C ASP A 431 -3.78 -20.04 16.06
N TRP A 432 -4.07 -18.90 15.42
CA TRP A 432 -3.14 -17.78 15.21
C TRP A 432 -2.67 -17.20 16.55
N GLY A 433 -3.61 -16.94 17.47
CA GLY A 433 -3.30 -16.49 18.83
C GLY A 433 -2.39 -17.47 19.57
N GLN A 434 -2.69 -18.78 19.56
CA GLN A 434 -1.83 -19.78 20.21
C GLN A 434 -0.41 -19.82 19.61
N HIS A 435 -0.29 -19.77 18.27
CA HIS A 435 0.99 -19.79 17.57
C HIS A 435 1.88 -18.60 17.92
N TRP A 436 1.37 -17.36 17.90
CA TRP A 436 2.19 -16.17 18.18
C TRP A 436 2.34 -15.87 19.68
N ASN A 437 1.32 -16.13 20.51
CA ASN A 437 1.43 -15.95 21.97
C ASN A 437 2.43 -16.94 22.58
N SER A 438 2.53 -18.17 22.07
CA SER A 438 3.53 -19.15 22.56
C SER A 438 4.97 -18.75 22.24
N THR A 439 5.20 -17.90 21.23
CA THR A 439 6.50 -17.28 20.94
C THR A 439 6.68 -15.91 21.60
N GLY A 440 5.74 -15.48 22.45
CA GLY A 440 5.79 -14.22 23.19
C GLY A 440 5.52 -12.97 22.35
N ASN A 441 4.93 -13.11 21.15
CA ASN A 441 4.63 -12.00 20.25
C ASN A 441 3.18 -11.53 20.37
N THR A 442 2.98 -10.21 20.25
CA THR A 442 1.71 -9.52 19.91
C THR A 442 0.44 -9.98 20.64
N PRO A 443 0.05 -9.33 21.77
CA PRO A 443 -1.34 -9.36 22.19
C PRO A 443 -2.23 -8.76 21.08
N ILE A 444 -3.28 -9.50 20.72
CA ILE A 444 -4.26 -9.10 19.71
C ILE A 444 -5.52 -8.67 20.45
N ASP A 445 -5.76 -7.37 20.50
CA ASP A 445 -6.96 -6.81 21.11
C ASP A 445 -8.16 -7.06 20.20
N GLN A 446 -8.86 -8.18 20.43
CA GLN A 446 -10.15 -8.49 19.83
C GLN A 446 -11.26 -7.60 20.43
N ILE A 447 -11.11 -6.29 20.30
CA ILE A 447 -12.18 -5.32 20.55
C ILE A 447 -12.99 -5.23 19.25
N PRO A 448 -14.22 -5.79 19.19
CA PRO A 448 -15.06 -5.65 18.01
C PRO A 448 -15.46 -4.19 17.83
N PHE A 449 -15.16 -3.64 16.65
CA PHE A 449 -15.64 -2.33 16.22
C PHE A 449 -16.66 -2.54 15.10
N GLU A 450 -17.74 -1.76 15.09
CA GLU A 450 -18.77 -1.86 14.04
C GLU A 450 -18.30 -1.07 12.81
N SER A 451 -18.05 -1.79 11.71
CA SER A 451 -17.81 -1.17 10.40
C SER A 451 -19.04 -0.36 9.97
N ILE A 452 -18.83 0.88 9.53
CA ILE A 452 -19.91 1.70 8.95
C ILE A 452 -20.44 1.00 7.69
N ASP A 453 -21.75 1.12 7.45
CA ASP A 453 -22.51 0.59 6.30
C ASP A 453 -21.84 0.75 4.91
N ILE A 454 -20.93 1.73 4.79
CA ILE A 454 -20.11 2.04 3.60
C ILE A 454 -19.29 0.84 3.11
N TRP A 455 -18.86 -0.06 4.01
CA TRP A 455 -17.95 -1.15 3.68
C TRP A 455 -18.65 -2.43 3.18
N GLU A 456 -19.98 -2.49 3.07
CA GLU A 456 -20.67 -3.66 2.52
C GLU A 456 -20.50 -3.78 0.99
N LYS A 457 -20.39 -2.65 0.28
CA LYS A 457 -20.24 -2.59 -1.20
C LYS A 457 -19.29 -1.46 -1.63
N PRO A 458 -18.01 -1.51 -1.23
CA PRO A 458 -17.07 -0.42 -1.45
C PRO A 458 -16.77 -0.19 -2.94
N VAL A 459 -17.08 1.02 -3.41
CA VAL A 459 -16.46 1.63 -4.59
C VAL A 459 -15.16 2.24 -4.11
N PHE A 460 -14.07 1.48 -4.17
CA PHE A 460 -12.81 1.80 -3.51
C PHE A 460 -12.20 3.12 -3.98
N HIS A 461 -12.26 3.43 -5.29
CA HIS A 461 -11.80 4.72 -5.79
C HIS A 461 -12.58 5.93 -5.26
N ALA A 462 -13.76 5.74 -4.67
CA ALA A 462 -14.61 6.79 -4.12
C ALA A 462 -14.48 6.96 -2.59
N VAL A 463 -13.86 6.01 -1.88
CA VAL A 463 -13.67 6.04 -0.41
C VAL A 463 -13.03 7.36 0.04
N THR A 464 -13.63 8.02 1.02
CA THR A 464 -13.13 9.31 1.56
C THR A 464 -12.47 9.11 2.94
N PRO A 465 -11.73 10.11 3.47
CA PRO A 465 -11.20 10.03 4.84
C PRO A 465 -12.30 9.75 5.87
N GLN A 466 -13.49 10.31 5.66
CA GLN A 466 -14.65 10.12 6.54
C GLN A 466 -15.18 8.69 6.53
N SER A 467 -14.99 7.95 5.42
CA SER A 467 -15.33 6.54 5.29
C SER A 467 -14.38 5.60 6.05
N LEU A 468 -13.28 6.13 6.61
CA LEU A 468 -12.25 5.40 7.35
C LEU A 468 -12.13 5.87 8.81
N PHE A 469 -13.08 6.68 9.29
CA PHE A 469 -13.25 6.96 10.71
C PHE A 469 -13.87 5.77 11.45
N LEU A 470 -13.46 5.59 12.70
CA LEU A 470 -13.86 4.50 13.57
C LEU A 470 -14.86 4.99 14.62
N PHE A 471 -16.05 4.41 14.61
CA PHE A 471 -17.14 4.75 15.53
C PHE A 471 -17.37 3.57 16.48
N SER A 472 -17.61 3.84 17.76
CA SER A 472 -17.81 2.77 18.76
C SER A 472 -19.20 2.85 19.39
N GLY A 473 -19.96 1.76 19.31
CA GLY A 473 -21.22 1.59 20.02
C GLY A 473 -22.41 2.37 19.46
N ALA A 474 -23.57 2.12 20.08
CA ALA A 474 -24.89 2.50 19.59
C ALA A 474 -25.08 4.01 19.31
N ASP A 475 -24.34 4.87 20.01
CA ASP A 475 -24.44 6.33 19.87
C ASP A 475 -23.80 6.88 18.58
N LYS A 476 -23.12 6.04 17.78
CA LYS A 476 -22.33 6.42 16.60
C LYS A 476 -21.33 7.57 16.88
N ALA A 477 -20.79 7.62 18.10
CA ALA A 477 -19.74 8.57 18.48
C ALA A 477 -18.37 8.11 17.94
N TYR A 478 -17.55 9.05 17.45
CA TYR A 478 -16.18 8.75 17.07
C TYR A 478 -15.38 8.41 18.34
N LYS A 479 -14.81 7.22 18.35
CA LYS A 479 -13.93 6.73 19.40
C LYS A 479 -13.09 5.62 18.78
N ALA A 480 -12.06 6.03 18.04
CA ALA A 480 -11.02 5.10 17.64
C ALA A 480 -10.44 4.42 18.89
N PRO A 481 -10.01 3.15 18.78
CA PRO A 481 -9.21 2.53 19.83
C PRO A 481 -7.95 3.36 20.10
N VAL A 482 -7.42 3.29 21.32
CA VAL A 482 -6.29 4.13 21.74
C VAL A 482 -4.98 3.36 21.53
N ALA A 483 -4.03 4.00 20.86
CA ALA A 483 -2.69 3.48 20.61
C ALA A 483 -1.78 3.56 21.86
N VAL A 484 -0.61 2.93 21.81
CA VAL A 484 0.37 2.92 22.93
C VAL A 484 0.78 4.33 23.36
N ASP A 485 0.88 5.25 22.41
CA ASP A 485 1.29 6.64 22.63
C ASP A 485 0.15 7.57 23.09
N GLY A 486 -1.07 7.03 23.26
CA GLY A 486 -2.26 7.78 23.64
C GLY A 486 -2.98 8.46 22.47
N THR A 487 -2.54 8.25 21.21
CA THR A 487 -3.23 8.75 20.01
C THR A 487 -4.26 7.72 19.49
N ASN A 488 -4.82 7.98 18.30
CA ASN A 488 -5.76 7.07 17.65
C ASN A 488 -5.02 5.87 17.02
N ALA A 489 -5.48 4.65 17.28
CA ALA A 489 -5.06 3.47 16.53
C ALA A 489 -5.62 3.52 15.09
N GLY A 490 -4.83 3.05 14.14
CA GLY A 490 -4.98 3.41 12.73
C GLY A 490 -4.47 4.83 12.46
N VAL A 491 -4.97 5.46 11.41
CA VAL A 491 -4.54 6.80 10.98
C VAL A 491 -5.04 7.88 11.94
N ASP A 492 -4.14 8.71 12.46
CA ASP A 492 -4.52 9.95 13.13
C ASP A 492 -4.83 11.03 12.08
N TRP A 493 -6.11 11.12 11.72
CA TRP A 493 -6.64 12.11 10.79
C TRP A 493 -6.51 13.57 11.28
N ASN A 494 -6.17 13.80 12.54
CA ASN A 494 -5.89 15.14 13.07
C ASN A 494 -4.46 15.61 12.73
N ARG A 495 -3.59 14.69 12.30
CA ARG A 495 -2.17 14.96 12.02
C ARG A 495 -1.99 15.76 10.74
N ALA A 496 -1.25 16.87 10.86
CA ALA A 496 -0.95 17.75 9.73
C ALA A 496 -0.21 17.01 8.60
N GLY A 497 -0.61 17.26 7.36
CA GLY A 497 -0.02 16.69 6.15
C GLY A 497 -0.86 15.59 5.48
N LEU A 498 -1.89 15.03 6.13
CA LEU A 498 -2.80 14.08 5.49
C LEU A 498 -3.68 14.75 4.40
N PRO A 499 -4.05 14.03 3.31
CA PRO A 499 -5.00 14.50 2.31
C PRO A 499 -6.41 14.71 2.88
N SER A 500 -6.74 15.95 3.28
CA SER A 500 -8.05 16.30 3.84
C SER A 500 -9.16 16.42 2.78
N ASN A 501 -8.80 16.83 1.57
CA ASN A 501 -9.67 16.84 0.39
C ASN A 501 -9.09 15.86 -0.65
N LEU A 502 -9.89 14.89 -1.08
CA LEU A 502 -9.50 13.94 -2.12
C LEU A 502 -10.03 14.34 -3.50
N PRO A 503 -9.43 13.84 -4.60
CA PRO A 503 -10.01 13.93 -5.92
C PRO A 503 -11.45 13.41 -5.95
N GLN A 504 -12.41 14.27 -6.30
CA GLN A 504 -13.74 13.82 -6.72
C GLN A 504 -13.66 13.42 -8.19
N LEU A 505 -13.99 12.17 -8.48
CA LEU A 505 -13.96 11.63 -9.83
C LEU A 505 -15.30 11.92 -10.53
N ASN A 506 -15.26 12.85 -11.48
CA ASN A 506 -16.41 13.24 -12.32
C ASN A 506 -16.92 12.02 -13.13
N GLY A 507 -17.80 11.24 -12.52
CA GLY A 507 -18.30 9.98 -13.07
C GLY A 507 -19.12 9.16 -12.06
N SER A 508 -18.85 9.30 -10.75
CA SER A 508 -19.58 8.60 -9.68
C SER A 508 -20.97 9.20 -9.40
N VAL A 509 -21.85 9.21 -10.40
CA VAL A 509 -23.28 9.42 -10.21
C VAL A 509 -23.85 8.17 -9.53
N SER A 510 -24.52 8.34 -8.39
CA SER A 510 -25.17 7.24 -7.70
C SER A 510 -26.27 6.60 -8.55
N LYS A 511 -26.32 5.26 -8.53
CA LYS A 511 -27.39 4.42 -9.05
C LYS A 511 -27.61 3.25 -8.11
#